data_AF-A0A433V5G3-F1
#
_entry.id   AF-A0A433V5G3-F1
#
_cell.length_a   1.000
_cell.length_b   1.000
_cell.length_c   1.000
_cell.angle_alpha   90.00
_cell.angle_beta   90.00
_cell.angle_gamma   90.00
#
_symmetry.space_group_name_H-M   'P 1'
#
loop_
_entity.id
_entity.type
_entity.pdbx_description
1 polymer ?
#
loop_
_entity_poly.entity_id
_entity_poly.type
_entity_poly.pdbx_seq_one_letter_code
_entity_poly.pdbx_strand_id
1 'polypeptide(L)'
;MAKIDEYREAIQKMLAEYAERDSDEEEVELQKVFDTKHDHYQLIYVGWDNRKRIFGLVMHLDIKNEKIWIQWNGTQYLSDKANCRLGGGFAEPNRLLKMLGLVPRHQPTKILNRAVLEWN
;
A
#
# COMPACT_ATOMS: atom_id res chain seq x y z
N MET A 1 -4.42 2.68 22.87
CA MET A 1 -3.73 3.77 22.16
C MET A 1 -2.40 3.33 21.56
N ALA A 2 -1.41 2.88 22.35
CA ALA A 2 -0.07 2.53 21.86
C ALA A 2 -0.04 1.66 20.58
N LYS A 3 -0.92 0.65 20.52
CA LYS A 3 -1.04 -0.26 19.37
C LYS A 3 -1.46 0.41 18.06
N ILE A 4 -2.32 1.44 18.12
CA ILE A 4 -2.74 2.18 16.91
C ILE A 4 -1.59 3.03 16.40
N ASP A 5 -0.90 3.74 17.30
CA ASP A 5 0.22 4.60 16.92
C ASP A 5 1.37 3.78 16.31
N GLU A 6 1.65 2.59 16.85
CA GLU A 6 2.57 1.62 16.24
C GLU A 6 2.16 1.22 14.81
N TYR A 7 0.87 0.99 14.55
CA TYR A 7 0.39 0.70 13.18
C TYR A 7 0.53 1.89 12.25
N ARG A 8 0.24 3.10 12.72
CA ARG A 8 0.39 4.32 11.92
C ARG A 8 1.85 4.51 11.51
N GLU A 9 2.78 4.37 12.46
CA GLU A 9 4.21 4.46 12.20
C GLU A 9 4.69 3.37 11.23
N ALA A 10 4.29 2.12 11.47
CA ALA A 10 4.68 0.99 10.62
C ALA A 10 4.17 1.17 9.17
N ILE A 11 2.91 1.57 8.99
CA ILE A 11 2.33 1.80 7.66
C ILE A 11 3.03 2.95 6.95
N GLN A 12 3.16 4.12 7.61
CA GLN A 12 3.78 5.30 7.00
C GLN A 12 5.25 5.03 6.62
N LYS A 13 6.01 4.36 7.50
CA LYS A 13 7.39 3.97 7.23
C LYS A 13 7.48 3.03 6.03
N MET A 14 6.65 1.99 5.99
CA MET A 14 6.62 1.03 4.88
C MET A 14 6.30 1.71 3.55
N LEU A 15 5.28 2.59 3.51
CA LEU A 15 4.93 3.33 2.30
C LEU A 15 6.04 4.31 1.87
N ALA A 16 6.73 4.93 2.83
CA ALA A 16 7.88 5.81 2.56
C ALA A 16 9.06 5.05 1.95
N GLU A 17 9.45 3.93 2.55
CA GLU A 17 10.53 3.06 2.02
C GLU A 17 10.21 2.55 0.62
N TYR A 18 8.94 2.28 0.32
CA TYR A 18 8.52 1.89 -1.02
C TYR A 18 8.67 3.02 -2.03
N ALA A 19 8.25 4.24 -1.68
CA ALA A 19 8.37 5.40 -2.55
C ALA A 19 9.83 5.71 -2.92
N GLU A 20 10.75 5.54 -1.96
CA GLU A 20 12.18 5.81 -2.18
C GLU A 20 12.84 4.82 -3.14
N ARG A 21 12.40 3.56 -3.16
CA ARG A 21 12.97 2.50 -4.02
C ARG A 21 12.64 2.65 -5.51
N ASP A 22 11.62 3.42 -5.87
CA ASP A 22 11.11 3.54 -7.24
C ASP A 22 11.18 5.01 -7.70
N SER A 23 12.19 5.74 -7.20
CA SER A 23 12.41 7.18 -7.43
C SER A 23 13.19 7.50 -8.72
N ASP A 24 13.41 6.52 -9.59
CA ASP A 24 14.33 6.63 -10.74
C ASP A 24 13.73 7.36 -11.98
N GLU A 25 12.46 7.78 -11.97
CA GLU A 25 11.81 8.46 -13.11
C GLU A 25 11.44 9.92 -12.79
N GLU A 26 11.99 10.87 -13.57
CA GLU A 26 11.82 12.32 -13.33
C GLU A 26 10.39 12.83 -13.59
N GLU A 27 9.61 12.17 -14.47
CA GLU A 27 8.26 12.65 -14.87
C GLU A 27 7.11 11.91 -14.16
N VAL A 28 7.39 10.81 -13.43
CA VAL A 28 6.40 10.01 -12.71
C VAL A 28 6.81 9.87 -11.24
N GLU A 29 6.04 10.53 -10.37
CA GLU A 29 6.28 10.54 -8.93
C GLU A 29 5.41 9.51 -8.21
N LEU A 30 5.96 8.88 -7.17
CA LEU A 30 5.17 8.19 -6.14
C LEU A 30 4.80 9.16 -5.01
N GLN A 31 3.53 9.55 -4.96
CA GLN A 31 3.02 10.41 -3.89
C GLN A 31 2.45 9.60 -2.74
N LYS A 32 2.80 10.05 -1.53
CA LYS A 32 2.34 9.50 -0.25
C LYS A 32 1.15 10.33 0.24
N VAL A 33 -0.01 9.71 0.43
CA VAL A 33 -1.21 10.39 0.90
C VAL A 33 -1.63 9.77 2.22
N PHE A 34 -1.41 10.52 3.30
CA PHE A 34 -1.70 10.09 4.67
C PHE A 34 -2.79 10.96 5.29
N ASP A 35 -3.93 10.34 5.59
CA ASP A 35 -4.97 10.91 6.42
C ASP A 35 -4.91 10.24 7.79
N THR A 36 -4.08 10.81 8.68
CA THR A 36 -3.88 10.29 10.04
C THR A 36 -5.07 10.53 10.96
N LYS A 37 -6.01 11.41 10.58
CA LYS A 37 -7.23 11.68 11.36
C LYS A 37 -8.28 10.61 11.14
N HIS A 38 -8.39 10.11 9.91
CA HIS A 38 -9.36 9.07 9.53
C HIS A 38 -8.72 7.69 9.30
N ASP A 39 -7.40 7.60 9.48
CA ASP A 39 -6.60 6.40 9.33
C ASP A 39 -6.66 5.78 7.92
N HIS A 40 -6.47 6.62 6.90
CA HIS A 40 -6.34 6.21 5.49
C HIS A 40 -4.94 6.51 4.97
N TYR A 41 -4.30 5.50 4.36
CA TYR A 41 -2.92 5.58 3.92
C TYR A 41 -2.80 5.05 2.50
N GLN A 42 -2.33 5.89 1.58
CA GLN A 42 -2.22 5.55 0.17
C GLN A 42 -0.84 5.88 -0.38
N LEU A 43 -0.45 5.10 -1.39
CA LEU A 43 0.69 5.35 -2.25
C LEU A 43 0.20 5.33 -3.69
N ILE A 44 0.42 6.41 -4.43
CA ILE A 44 -0.13 6.63 -5.77
C ILE A 44 0.97 7.07 -6.74
N TYR A 45 0.91 6.59 -7.98
CA TYR A 45 1.68 7.18 -9.07
C TYR A 45 0.98 8.44 -9.56
N VAL A 46 1.74 9.50 -9.79
CA VAL A 46 1.27 10.79 -10.29
C VAL A 46 2.32 11.35 -11.23
N GLY A 47 1.98 11.49 -12.51
CA GLY A 47 2.94 12.02 -13.46
C GLY A 47 2.49 11.97 -14.90
N TRP A 48 3.46 12.10 -15.79
CA TRP A 48 3.26 12.00 -17.22
C TRP A 48 4.32 11.07 -17.79
N ASP A 49 3.93 10.31 -18.80
CA ASP A 49 4.84 9.58 -19.67
C ASP A 49 4.58 10.14 -21.07
N ASN A 50 5.48 11.02 -21.54
CA ASN A 50 5.27 11.78 -22.76
C ASN A 50 3.96 12.59 -22.72
N ARG A 51 2.97 12.23 -23.55
CA ARG A 51 1.63 12.87 -23.60
C ARG A 51 0.56 12.10 -22.83
N LYS A 52 0.95 11.03 -22.13
CA LYS A 52 0.06 10.12 -21.44
C LYS A 52 0.03 10.47 -19.96
N ARG A 53 -1.15 10.77 -19.42
CA ARG A 53 -1.32 10.93 -17.98
C ARG A 53 -1.08 9.59 -17.27
N ILE A 54 -0.19 9.59 -16.29
CA ILE A 54 0.01 8.49 -15.35
C ILE A 54 -0.64 8.90 -14.02
N PHE A 55 -1.64 8.13 -13.63
CA PHE A 55 -2.32 8.27 -12.35
C PHE A 55 -2.90 6.91 -11.94
N GLY A 56 -2.50 6.40 -10.78
CA GLY A 56 -3.09 5.18 -10.27
C GLY A 56 -2.55 4.70 -8.93
N LEU A 57 -3.34 3.84 -8.30
CA LEU A 57 -3.14 3.39 -6.92
C LEU A 57 -2.15 2.23 -6.85
N VAL A 58 -1.11 2.39 -6.05
CA VAL A 58 -0.12 1.33 -5.77
C VAL A 58 -0.51 0.55 -4.54
N MET A 59 -0.81 1.24 -3.44
CA MET A 59 -1.27 0.64 -2.19
C MET A 59 -2.30 1.52 -1.50
N HIS A 60 -3.25 0.88 -0.82
CA HIS A 60 -4.21 1.53 0.06
C HIS A 60 -4.46 0.68 1.29
N LEU A 61 -4.16 1.24 2.45
CA LEU A 61 -4.37 0.63 3.75
C LEU A 61 -5.24 1.53 4.62
N ASP A 62 -6.10 0.91 5.41
CA ASP A 62 -6.84 1.58 6.47
C ASP A 62 -6.52 0.97 7.83
N ILE A 63 -6.66 1.75 8.90
CA ILE A 63 -6.82 1.20 10.25
C ILE A 63 -8.29 1.36 10.66
N LYS A 64 -9.00 0.25 10.88
CA LYS A 64 -10.39 0.25 11.35
C LYS A 64 -10.58 -0.78 12.43
N ASN A 65 -11.21 -0.39 13.53
CA ASN A 65 -11.44 -1.24 14.70
C ASN A 65 -10.13 -1.90 15.19
N GLU A 66 -9.07 -1.09 15.30
CA GLU A 66 -7.72 -1.54 15.73
C GLU A 66 -7.10 -2.64 14.86
N LYS A 67 -7.53 -2.74 13.60
CA LYS A 67 -7.01 -3.72 12.62
C LYS A 67 -6.57 -3.00 11.37
N ILE A 68 -5.52 -3.54 10.73
CA ILE A 68 -5.06 -3.07 9.43
C ILE A 68 -5.87 -3.75 8.34
N TRP A 69 -6.43 -2.95 7.44
CA TRP A 69 -7.18 -3.39 6.27
C TRP A 69 -6.37 -3.08 5.03
N ILE A 70 -6.13 -4.08 4.19
CA ILE A 70 -5.53 -3.86 2.88
C ILE A 70 -6.68 -3.70 1.90
N GLN A 71 -6.92 -2.46 1.47
CA GLN A 71 -7.94 -2.13 0.46
C GLN A 71 -7.42 -2.40 -0.95
N TRP A 72 -6.14 -2.13 -1.19
CA TRP A 72 -5.48 -2.38 -2.48
C TRP A 72 -3.99 -2.65 -2.30
N ASN A 73 -3.45 -3.58 -3.10
CA ASN A 73 -2.02 -3.88 -3.15
C ASN A 73 -1.57 -4.28 -4.55
N GLY A 74 -1.14 -3.30 -5.34
CA GLY A 74 -0.59 -3.48 -6.69
C GLY A 74 0.91 -3.78 -6.75
N THR A 75 1.59 -4.06 -5.62
CA THR A 75 3.06 -4.20 -5.59
C THR A 75 3.61 -5.35 -6.43
N GLN A 76 2.76 -6.27 -6.91
CA GLN A 76 3.17 -7.35 -7.83
C GLN A 76 3.25 -6.91 -9.30
N TYR A 77 2.73 -5.72 -9.62
CA TYR A 77 2.61 -5.20 -10.99
C TYR A 77 3.53 -4.01 -11.26
N LEU A 78 4.45 -3.71 -10.33
CA LEU A 78 5.38 -2.58 -10.40
C LEU A 78 6.31 -2.61 -11.62
N SER A 79 6.56 -3.80 -12.20
CA SER A 79 7.36 -3.91 -13.43
C SER A 79 6.64 -3.38 -14.67
N ASP A 80 5.36 -3.04 -14.57
CA ASP A 80 4.51 -2.65 -15.71
C ASP A 80 3.77 -1.33 -15.40
N LYS A 81 4.52 -0.26 -15.14
CA LYS A 81 4.01 1.10 -14.85
C LYS A 81 3.03 1.61 -15.92
N ALA A 82 3.23 1.19 -17.17
CA ALA A 82 2.33 1.50 -18.29
C ALA A 82 0.92 0.87 -18.14
N ASN A 83 0.83 -0.22 -17.38
CA ASN A 83 -0.37 -1.02 -17.09
C ASN A 83 -1.07 -0.64 -15.79
N CYS A 84 -0.54 0.32 -15.03
CA CYS A 84 -1.24 0.98 -13.90
C CYS A 84 -2.65 1.52 -14.28
N ARG A 85 -2.96 1.61 -15.59
CA ARG A 85 -4.27 1.93 -16.16
C ARG A 85 -5.37 0.90 -15.90
N LEU A 86 -5.02 -0.37 -15.72
CA LEU A 86 -5.98 -1.46 -15.60
C LEU A 86 -5.69 -2.14 -14.28
N GLY A 87 -6.58 -1.98 -13.30
CA GLY A 87 -6.46 -2.55 -11.95
C GLY A 87 -6.30 -4.08 -11.95
N GLY A 88 -5.10 -4.55 -12.29
CA GLY A 88 -4.71 -5.93 -12.27
C GLY A 88 -3.81 -6.14 -11.08
N GLY A 89 -4.40 -6.67 -10.01
CA GLY A 89 -3.87 -7.74 -9.17
C GLY A 89 -3.12 -7.42 -7.87
N PHE A 90 -3.21 -8.44 -7.00
CA PHE A 90 -2.84 -8.43 -5.59
C PHE A 90 -1.47 -9.08 -5.38
N ALA A 91 -0.54 -8.38 -4.75
CA ALA A 91 0.57 -9.09 -4.11
C ALA A 91 0.05 -9.95 -2.95
N GLU A 92 0.62 -11.16 -2.82
CA GLU A 92 0.30 -12.07 -1.72
C GLU A 92 0.42 -11.32 -0.38
N PRO A 93 -0.63 -11.32 0.47
CA PRO A 93 -0.65 -10.60 1.76
C PRO A 93 0.61 -10.85 2.62
N ASN A 94 1.21 -12.04 2.49
CA ASN A 94 2.43 -12.44 3.19
C ASN A 94 3.65 -11.56 2.88
N ARG A 95 3.74 -10.91 1.70
CA ARG A 95 4.86 -10.03 1.37
C ARG A 95 4.74 -8.68 2.10
N LEU A 96 3.54 -8.08 2.09
CA LEU A 96 3.24 -6.87 2.84
C LEU A 96 3.46 -7.05 4.34
N LEU A 97 3.05 -8.22 4.86
CA LEU A 97 3.22 -8.57 6.26
C LEU A 97 4.68 -8.62 6.68
N LYS A 98 5.54 -9.29 5.90
CA LYS A 98 6.99 -9.28 6.13
C LYS A 98 7.57 -7.87 6.11
N MET A 99 7.08 -7.01 5.21
CA MET A 99 7.59 -5.64 5.07
C MET A 99 7.15 -4.69 6.17
N LEU A 100 5.97 -4.90 6.75
CA LEU A 100 5.55 -4.23 7.97
C LEU A 100 6.31 -4.74 9.21
N GLY A 101 7.20 -5.74 9.07
CA GLY A 101 7.87 -6.39 10.20
C GLY A 101 6.93 -7.27 11.02
N LEU A 102 5.78 -7.64 10.47
CA LEU A 102 4.71 -8.34 11.17
C LEU A 102 4.64 -9.80 10.72
N VAL A 103 4.82 -10.75 11.66
CA VAL A 103 4.65 -12.18 11.38
C VAL A 103 3.23 -12.61 11.74
N PRO A 104 2.33 -12.87 10.78
CA PRO A 104 0.96 -13.24 11.07
C PRO A 104 0.92 -14.57 11.84
N ARG A 105 0.14 -14.63 12.93
CA ARG A 105 -0.08 -15.88 13.67
C ARG A 105 -0.88 -16.89 12.88
N HIS A 106 -1.79 -16.44 12.01
CA HIS A 106 -2.67 -17.27 11.16
C HIS A 106 -2.69 -16.67 9.75
N GLN A 107 -2.88 -17.50 8.72
CA GLN A 107 -3.01 -17.00 7.35
C GLN A 107 -4.21 -16.03 7.25
N PRO A 108 -4.06 -14.87 6.61
CA PRO A 108 -5.20 -13.98 6.37
C PRO A 108 -6.27 -14.71 5.57
N THR A 109 -7.51 -14.66 6.05
CA THR A 109 -8.66 -15.19 5.33
C THR A 109 -8.86 -14.36 4.05
N LYS A 110 -8.58 -14.97 2.89
CA LYS A 110 -8.85 -14.37 1.58
C LYS A 110 -10.37 -14.32 1.38
N ILE A 111 -10.98 -13.16 1.59
CA ILE A 111 -12.31 -12.83 1.05
C ILE A 111 -12.09 -11.81 -0.06
N LEU A 112 -12.74 -12.02 -1.22
CA LEU A 112 -12.74 -11.18 -2.42
C LEU A 112 -12.30 -9.72 -2.14
N ASN A 113 -11.11 -9.37 -2.65
CA ASN A 113 -10.54 -8.03 -2.67
C ASN A 113 -10.36 -7.31 -1.30
N ARG A 114 -10.42 -8.03 -0.17
CA ARG A 114 -10.31 -7.42 1.16
C ARG A 114 -9.70 -8.38 2.17
N ALA A 115 -8.49 -8.08 2.64
CA ALA A 115 -7.85 -8.83 3.73
C ALA A 115 -7.97 -8.04 5.04
N VAL A 116 -8.47 -8.71 6.09
CA VAL A 116 -8.47 -8.20 7.46
C VAL A 116 -7.33 -8.87 8.21
N LEU A 117 -6.45 -8.09 8.80
CA LEU A 117 -5.38 -8.61 9.62
C LEU A 117 -5.75 -8.44 11.10
N GLU A 118 -5.94 -9.56 11.79
CA GLU A 118 -6.19 -9.58 13.24
C GLU A 118 -4.89 -9.78 14.02
N TRP A 119 -4.71 -9.03 15.10
CA TRP A 119 -3.56 -9.12 16.00
C TRP A 119 -4.04 -8.97 17.46
N ASN A 120 -3.48 -9.74 18.42
CA ASN A 120 -3.70 -9.51 19.87
C ASN A 120 -3.27 -8.11 20.26
#